data_AF-A0A9P8EYC9-F1
#
_entry.id   AF-A0A9P8EYC9-F1
#
_cell.length_a   1.000
_cell.length_b   1.000
_cell.length_c   1.000
_cell.angle_alpha   90.00
_cell.angle_beta   90.00
_cell.angle_gamma   90.00
#
_symmetry.space_group_name_H-M   'P 1'
#
loop_
_entity.id
_entity.type
_entity.pdbx_description
1 polymer ?
#
loop_
_entity_poly.entity_id
_entity_poly.type
_entity_poly.pdbx_seq_one_letter_code
_entity_poly.pdbx_strand_id
1 'polypeptide(L)'
;MRFSIFTLAASLAALATASPLVTRAPIINSTQPFYLLTTNSPTYAQNSSLLPNVSLTTLFDPYYQPNYLLRLIGPGYGSVPQFTLSQGVLHCPGQGPHGIGNYVFNSTDVHTGSELQFRAQYEGTGDLTLEKG
;
A
#
# COMPACT_ATOMS: atom_id res chain seq x y z
N MET A 1 67.56 23.88 -11.47
CA MET A 1 66.63 24.45 -10.47
C MET A 1 65.90 25.58 -11.21
N ARG A 2 64.58 25.65 -11.42
CA ARG A 2 63.41 25.31 -10.60
C ARG A 2 62.24 25.24 -11.59
N PHE A 3 61.55 24.10 -11.69
CA PHE A 3 60.31 23.99 -12.47
C PHE A 3 59.16 24.37 -11.54
N SER A 4 58.40 25.41 -11.89
CA SER A 4 57.22 25.84 -11.15
C SER A 4 56.05 24.93 -11.51
N ILE A 5 55.67 24.07 -10.57
CA ILE A 5 54.54 23.15 -10.66
C ILE A 5 53.37 23.83 -9.96
N PHE A 6 52.47 24.49 -10.70
CA PHE A 6 51.20 24.94 -10.13
C PHE A 6 50.14 25.01 -11.21
N THR A 7 49.22 24.05 -11.22
CA THR A 7 47.76 24.21 -11.21
C THR A 7 47.09 22.99 -11.84
N LEU A 8 46.88 21.95 -11.03
CA LEU A 8 45.91 20.89 -11.33
C LEU A 8 44.74 21.06 -10.37
N ALA A 9 43.82 21.95 -10.69
CA ALA A 9 42.56 22.07 -9.96
C ALA A 9 41.50 22.61 -10.91
N ALA A 10 40.52 21.77 -11.25
CA ALA A 10 39.11 22.10 -11.47
C ALA A 10 38.50 21.22 -12.56
N SER A 11 37.84 20.14 -12.14
CA SER A 11 36.60 19.69 -12.78
C SER A 11 35.99 18.54 -11.98
N LEU A 12 35.45 18.85 -10.80
CA LEU A 12 34.44 18.01 -10.15
C LEU A 12 33.07 18.61 -10.51
N ALA A 13 32.70 18.46 -11.79
CA ALA A 13 31.40 18.91 -12.26
C ALA A 13 30.33 17.93 -11.75
N ALA A 14 29.47 18.48 -10.90
CA ALA A 14 28.36 17.84 -10.21
C ALA A 14 27.58 16.82 -11.07
N LEU A 15 27.66 15.54 -10.67
CA LEU A 15 26.63 14.56 -10.97
C LEU A 15 25.50 14.76 -9.95
N ALA A 16 24.78 15.88 -10.06
CA ALA A 16 23.47 16.02 -9.43
C ALA A 16 22.50 15.15 -10.24
N THR A 17 22.51 13.84 -9.95
CA THR A 17 21.47 12.94 -10.43
C THR A 17 20.17 13.47 -9.88
N ALA A 18 19.36 14.06 -10.75
CA ALA A 18 17.99 14.42 -10.45
C ALA A 18 17.29 13.15 -9.95
N SER A 19 17.16 13.01 -8.62
CA SER A 19 16.21 12.08 -8.05
C SER A 19 14.86 12.50 -8.62
N PRO A 20 14.13 11.62 -9.35
CA PRO A 20 12.82 11.99 -9.83
C PRO A 20 12.03 12.44 -8.60
N LEU A 21 11.53 13.68 -8.65
CA LEU A 21 10.61 14.17 -7.64
C LEU A 21 9.40 13.25 -7.74
N VAL A 22 9.32 12.26 -6.86
CA VAL A 22 8.18 11.34 -6.79
C VAL A 22 7.02 12.22 -6.40
N THR A 23 6.25 12.64 -7.39
CA THR A 23 5.09 13.49 -7.18
C THR A 23 4.05 12.56 -6.59
N ARG A 24 3.61 12.85 -5.36
CA ARG A 24 2.56 12.10 -4.68
C ARG A 24 1.41 11.92 -5.65
N ALA A 25 1.02 10.67 -5.92
CA ALA A 25 -0.10 10.40 -6.78
C ALA A 25 -1.37 11.04 -6.19
N PRO A 26 -2.36 11.41 -7.02
CA PRO A 26 -3.59 12.03 -6.52
C PRO A 26 -4.23 11.18 -5.43
N ILE A 27 -4.69 11.81 -4.35
CA ILE A 27 -5.49 11.14 -3.32
C ILE A 27 -6.83 10.79 -3.97
N ILE A 28 -7.07 9.50 -4.17
CA ILE A 28 -8.31 8.99 -4.75
C ILE A 28 -9.27 8.62 -3.61
N ASN A 29 -10.53 9.06 -3.73
CA ASN A 29 -11.61 8.60 -2.89
C ASN A 29 -12.49 7.66 -3.71
N SER A 30 -12.52 6.38 -3.35
CA SER A 30 -13.53 5.44 -3.81
C SER A 30 -14.52 5.15 -2.69
N THR A 31 -15.72 5.71 -2.81
CA THR A 31 -16.87 5.37 -1.96
C THR A 31 -17.51 4.04 -2.36
N GLN A 32 -17.17 3.50 -3.53
CA GLN A 32 -17.71 2.24 -4.00
C GLN A 32 -16.87 1.08 -3.45
N PRO A 33 -17.49 0.10 -2.77
CA PRO A 33 -16.77 -1.05 -2.24
C PRO A 33 -16.10 -1.86 -3.36
N PHE A 34 -14.88 -2.32 -3.12
CA PHE A 34 -14.11 -3.17 -4.01
C PHE A 34 -13.43 -4.31 -3.24
N TYR A 35 -12.96 -5.32 -3.96
CA TYR A 35 -12.19 -6.42 -3.39
C TYR A 35 -10.69 -6.16 -3.52
N LEU A 36 -9.94 -6.45 -2.46
CA LEU A 36 -8.50 -6.41 -2.50
C LEU A 36 -7.95 -7.78 -2.91
N LEU A 37 -7.32 -7.81 -4.07
CA LEU A 37 -6.82 -9.02 -4.74
C LEU A 37 -5.30 -8.95 -4.89
N THR A 38 -4.65 -10.10 -4.86
CA THR A 38 -3.25 -10.25 -5.27
C THR A 38 -3.17 -11.07 -6.54
N THR A 39 -2.26 -10.69 -7.44
CA THR A 39 -1.85 -11.47 -8.61
C THR A 39 -0.33 -11.46 -8.69
N ASN A 40 0.25 -12.44 -9.37
CA ASN A 40 1.68 -12.43 -9.70
C ASN A 40 1.98 -11.79 -11.05
N SER A 41 1.00 -11.15 -11.69
CA SER A 41 1.21 -10.36 -12.90
C SER A 41 1.57 -8.91 -12.55
N PRO A 42 2.67 -8.36 -13.12
CA PRO A 42 2.95 -6.94 -13.02
C PRO A 42 2.09 -6.10 -13.98
N THR A 43 1.35 -6.73 -14.90
CA THR A 43 0.49 -6.03 -15.86
C THR A 43 -0.91 -5.81 -15.27
N TYR A 44 -1.36 -4.57 -15.31
CA TYR A 44 -2.75 -4.23 -15.05
C TYR A 44 -3.68 -4.84 -16.10
N ALA A 45 -4.83 -5.36 -15.68
CA ALA A 45 -5.92 -5.76 -16.55
C ALA A 45 -7.25 -5.32 -15.94
N GLN A 46 -8.10 -4.70 -16.76
CA GLN A 46 -9.43 -4.28 -16.34
C GLN A 46 -10.35 -5.46 -15.99
N ASN A 47 -10.16 -6.60 -16.66
CA ASN A 47 -10.86 -7.84 -16.35
C ASN A 47 -9.95 -8.75 -15.52
N SER A 48 -10.29 -8.93 -14.24
CA SER A 48 -9.51 -9.76 -13.31
C SER A 48 -9.42 -11.22 -13.74
N SER A 49 -10.35 -11.74 -14.56
CA SER A 49 -10.27 -13.10 -15.12
C SER A 49 -9.12 -13.30 -16.12
N LEU A 50 -8.51 -12.21 -16.59
CA LEU A 50 -7.31 -12.25 -17.43
C LEU A 50 -6.02 -12.26 -16.60
N LEU A 51 -6.10 -11.99 -15.30
CA LEU A 51 -4.95 -12.01 -14.42
C LEU A 51 -4.68 -13.44 -13.95
N PRO A 52 -3.41 -13.90 -13.99
CA PRO A 52 -3.03 -15.20 -13.44
C PRO A 52 -3.03 -15.17 -11.90
N ASN A 53 -3.28 -16.34 -11.29
CA ASN A 53 -3.11 -16.59 -9.84
C ASN A 53 -3.77 -15.55 -8.94
N VAL A 54 -4.97 -15.09 -9.31
CA VAL A 54 -5.74 -14.12 -8.53
C VAL A 54 -6.19 -14.75 -7.22
N SER A 55 -5.83 -14.12 -6.11
CA SER A 55 -6.25 -14.54 -4.77
C SER A 55 -6.87 -13.36 -4.02
N LEU A 56 -7.99 -13.61 -3.36
CA LEU A 56 -8.62 -12.64 -2.46
C LEU A 56 -7.84 -12.55 -1.15
N THR A 57 -7.84 -11.35 -0.58
CA THR A 57 -7.21 -11.10 0.73
C THR A 57 -8.26 -10.92 1.82
N THR A 58 -7.87 -11.15 3.07
CA THR A 58 -8.71 -10.90 4.25
C THR A 58 -7.90 -10.44 5.44
N LEU A 59 -8.55 -9.69 6.33
CA LEU A 59 -7.94 -9.28 7.60
C LEU A 59 -7.59 -10.51 8.43
N PHE A 60 -6.41 -10.46 9.02
CA PHE A 60 -5.84 -11.56 9.77
C PHE A 60 -5.10 -11.05 10.99
N ASP A 61 -5.42 -11.62 12.14
CA ASP A 61 -4.71 -11.38 13.38
C ASP A 61 -4.00 -12.68 13.80
N PRO A 62 -2.70 -12.82 13.49
CA PRO A 62 -1.94 -14.00 13.88
C PRO A 62 -1.62 -14.06 15.38
N TYR A 63 -1.63 -12.93 16.09
CA TYR A 63 -0.97 -12.79 17.40
C TYR A 63 -1.84 -12.14 18.48
N TYR A 64 -3.16 -12.02 18.28
CA TYR A 64 -4.07 -11.29 19.19
C TYR A 64 -3.62 -9.84 19.42
N GLN A 65 -3.11 -9.22 18.38
CA GLN A 65 -2.53 -7.88 18.42
C GLN A 65 -3.52 -6.84 17.88
N PRO A 66 -3.41 -5.55 18.28
CA PRO A 66 -4.34 -4.52 17.81
C PRO A 66 -4.27 -4.27 16.29
N ASN A 67 -3.17 -4.69 15.64
CA ASN A 67 -2.90 -4.46 14.22
C ASN A 67 -3.18 -5.73 13.43
N TYR A 68 -4.16 -5.66 12.53
CA TYR A 68 -4.51 -6.72 11.62
C TYR A 68 -3.65 -6.65 10.37
N LEU A 69 -3.20 -7.80 9.89
CA LEU A 69 -2.49 -7.97 8.64
C LEU A 69 -3.47 -8.43 7.54
N LEU A 70 -2.95 -8.59 6.32
CA LEU A 70 -3.65 -9.28 5.25
C LEU A 70 -3.12 -10.70 5.13
N ARG A 71 -4.02 -11.65 4.86
CA ARG A 71 -3.70 -13.00 4.38
C ARG A 71 -4.51 -13.33 3.15
N LEU A 72 -4.08 -14.36 2.42
CA LEU A 72 -4.88 -14.93 1.35
C LEU A 72 -6.07 -15.72 1.94
N ILE A 73 -7.25 -15.57 1.32
CA ILE A 73 -8.42 -16.35 1.66
C ILE A 73 -8.41 -17.68 0.90
N GLY A 74 -8.74 -18.76 1.60
CA GLY A 74 -8.92 -20.07 0.98
C GLY A 74 -10.37 -20.30 0.53
N PRO A 75 -10.63 -21.37 -0.25
CA PRO A 75 -11.98 -21.83 -0.49
C PRO A 75 -12.72 -22.14 0.83
N GLY A 76 -14.03 -21.87 0.89
CA GLY A 76 -14.88 -22.23 2.03
C GLY A 76 -15.03 -21.17 3.11
N TYR A 77 -14.40 -20.00 2.98
CA TYR A 77 -14.72 -18.87 3.84
C TYR A 77 -16.11 -18.31 3.49
N GLY A 78 -16.98 -18.20 4.50
CA GLY A 78 -18.38 -17.79 4.34
C GLY A 78 -18.62 -16.30 4.05
N SER A 79 -17.56 -15.50 3.88
CA SER A 79 -17.65 -14.10 3.46
C SER A 79 -16.34 -13.62 2.82
N VAL A 80 -16.45 -12.59 1.98
CA VAL A 80 -15.33 -11.90 1.34
C VAL A 80 -15.31 -10.46 1.83
N PRO A 81 -14.19 -9.96 2.38
CA PRO A 81 -14.11 -8.60 2.86
C PRO A 81 -14.12 -7.60 1.69
N GLN A 82 -14.79 -6.48 1.92
CA GLN A 82 -14.88 -5.38 0.99
C GLN A 82 -14.15 -4.18 1.55
N PHE A 83 -13.49 -3.43 0.67
CA PHE A 83 -12.71 -2.27 1.01
C PHE A 83 -13.28 -1.03 0.33
N THR A 84 -13.16 0.10 0.99
CA THR A 84 -13.31 1.43 0.38
C THR A 84 -12.01 2.20 0.58
N LEU A 85 -11.76 3.24 -0.22
CA LEU A 85 -10.56 4.06 -0.10
C LEU A 85 -11.00 5.50 0.08
N SER A 86 -10.63 6.16 1.17
CA SER A 86 -10.86 7.59 1.30
C SER A 86 -9.72 8.28 2.04
N GLN A 87 -9.36 9.48 1.60
CA GLN A 87 -8.26 10.26 2.18
C GLN A 87 -6.94 9.47 2.29
N GLY A 88 -6.68 8.58 1.32
CA GLY A 88 -5.49 7.72 1.30
C GLY A 88 -5.48 6.61 2.36
N VAL A 89 -6.65 6.27 2.93
CA VAL A 89 -6.84 5.21 3.92
C VAL A 89 -7.80 4.16 3.36
N LEU A 90 -7.40 2.89 3.42
CA LEU A 90 -8.30 1.77 3.14
C LEU A 90 -9.19 1.51 4.36
N HIS A 91 -10.48 1.38 4.13
CA HIS A 91 -11.46 1.06 5.16
C HIS A 91 -12.09 -0.30 4.87
N CYS A 92 -12.01 -1.21 5.83
CA CYS A 92 -12.60 -2.54 5.77
C CYS A 92 -13.59 -2.70 6.93
N PRO A 93 -14.91 -2.60 6.71
CA PRO A 93 -15.88 -2.98 7.72
C PRO A 93 -15.79 -4.49 7.99
N GLY A 94 -15.86 -4.89 9.27
CA GLY A 94 -15.75 -6.28 9.67
C GLY A 94 -16.20 -6.52 11.10
N GLN A 95 -16.32 -7.79 11.47
CA GLN A 95 -16.58 -8.16 12.86
C GLN A 95 -15.30 -8.12 13.68
N GLY A 96 -15.44 -7.74 14.96
CA GLY A 96 -14.33 -7.75 15.91
C GLY A 96 -13.88 -9.17 16.29
N PRO A 97 -12.87 -9.27 17.18
CA PRO A 97 -12.43 -10.54 17.73
C PRO A 97 -13.60 -11.40 18.22
N HIS A 98 -13.56 -12.69 17.90
CA HIS A 98 -14.60 -13.67 18.26
C HIS A 98 -16.02 -13.33 17.74
N GLY A 99 -16.15 -12.51 16.71
CA GLY A 99 -17.44 -12.11 16.14
C GLY A 99 -18.17 -11.06 16.98
N ILE A 100 -17.50 -10.45 17.97
CA ILE A 100 -18.10 -9.48 18.88
C ILE A 100 -17.95 -8.08 18.29
N GLY A 101 -19.07 -7.42 18.03
CA GLY A 101 -19.13 -6.04 17.55
C GLY A 101 -18.80 -5.89 16.06
N ASN A 102 -19.22 -4.76 15.50
CA ASN A 102 -18.91 -4.35 14.14
C ASN A 102 -17.95 -3.16 14.20
N TYR A 103 -16.85 -3.25 13.47
CA TYR A 103 -15.80 -2.25 13.43
C TYR A 103 -15.48 -1.86 11.99
N VAL A 104 -14.86 -0.70 11.82
CA VAL A 104 -14.18 -0.33 10.58
C VAL A 104 -12.70 -0.38 10.85
N PHE A 105 -12.03 -1.30 10.16
CA PHE A 105 -10.57 -1.45 10.23
C PHE A 105 -9.95 -0.55 9.17
N ASN A 106 -9.19 0.44 9.61
CA ASN A 106 -8.54 1.43 8.77
C ASN A 106 -7.08 1.04 8.56
N SER A 107 -6.56 1.20 7.34
CA SER A 107 -5.14 1.04 7.11
C SER A 107 -4.36 2.07 7.92
N THR A 108 -3.27 1.62 8.54
CA THR A 108 -2.33 2.54 9.20
C THR A 108 -1.62 3.42 8.17
N ASP A 109 -0.82 4.36 8.64
CA ASP A 109 0.10 5.09 7.76
C ASP A 109 1.08 4.11 7.10
N VAL A 110 1.17 4.15 5.77
CA VAL A 110 1.90 3.16 4.96
C VAL A 110 2.97 3.89 4.16
N HIS A 111 4.21 3.51 4.41
CA HIS A 111 5.37 3.99 3.67
C HIS A 111 5.85 2.91 2.70
N THR A 112 6.48 3.29 1.60
CA THR A 112 7.09 2.32 0.68
C THR A 112 8.04 1.38 1.44
N GLY A 113 7.86 0.07 1.26
CA GLY A 113 8.64 -0.96 1.95
C GLY A 113 8.16 -1.31 3.36
N SER A 114 7.13 -0.63 3.87
CA SER A 114 6.46 -1.01 5.12
C SER A 114 5.36 -2.03 4.87
N GLU A 115 5.11 -2.88 5.87
CA GLU A 115 3.98 -3.82 5.84
C GLU A 115 2.65 -3.06 5.97
N LEU A 116 1.67 -3.43 5.15
CA LEU A 116 0.31 -2.88 5.23
C LEU A 116 -0.44 -3.48 6.42
N GLN A 117 -0.83 -2.63 7.37
CA GLN A 117 -1.54 -3.03 8.60
C GLN A 117 -2.86 -2.28 8.72
N PHE A 118 -3.79 -2.84 9.51
CA PHE A 118 -5.13 -2.32 9.74
C PHE A 118 -5.47 -2.26 11.22
N ARG A 119 -6.20 -1.23 11.67
CA ARG A 119 -6.61 -1.06 13.07
C ARG A 119 -8.04 -0.57 13.17
N ALA A 120 -8.76 -1.01 14.21
CA ALA A 120 -10.12 -0.54 14.50
C ALA A 120 -10.12 0.83 15.20
N GLN A 121 -9.47 1.82 14.59
CA GLN A 121 -9.35 3.19 15.12
C GLN A 121 -9.24 4.20 13.98
N TYR A 122 -9.47 5.47 14.26
CA TYR A 122 -9.26 6.54 13.29
C TYR A 122 -7.76 6.78 13.04
N GLU A 123 -7.35 6.79 11.77
CA GLU A 123 -5.93 6.89 11.34
C GLU A 123 -5.58 8.23 10.68
N GLY A 124 -6.50 9.20 10.62
CA GLY A 124 -6.23 10.49 9.97
C GLY A 124 -6.22 10.39 8.44
N THR A 125 -5.35 11.17 7.79
CA THR A 125 -5.12 11.13 6.34
C THR A 125 -3.94 10.21 6.06
N GLY A 126 -4.13 9.21 5.20
CA GLY A 126 -3.08 8.26 4.81
C GLY A 126 -2.39 8.66 3.50
N ASP A 127 -1.49 7.80 3.04
CA ASP A 127 -0.69 8.00 1.82
C ASP A 127 -0.94 6.99 0.69
N LEU A 128 -2.01 6.18 0.80
CA LEU A 128 -2.35 5.23 -0.26
C LEU A 128 -2.96 5.94 -1.47
N THR A 129 -2.50 5.55 -2.66
CA THR A 129 -2.97 6.05 -3.95
C THR A 129 -3.13 4.89 -4.92
N LEU A 130 -4.10 4.96 -5.84
CA LEU A 130 -4.24 3.95 -6.90
C LEU A 130 -3.41 4.36 -8.11
N GLU A 131 -2.59 3.43 -8.61
CA GLU A 131 -1.93 3.62 -9.90
C GLU A 131 -2.97 3.39 -11.01
N LYS A 132 -3.37 4.46 -11.70
CA LYS A 132 -4.29 4.47 -12.87
C LYS A 132 -5.79 4.26 -12.59
N GLY A 133 -6.22 4.43 -11.33
CA GLY A 133 -7.62 4.64 -10.88
C GLY A 133 -8.70 4.03 -11.76
#